data_AF-A0ABD5CG53-F1
#
_entry.id   AF-A0ABD5CG53-F1
#
_cell.length_a   1.000
_cell.length_b   1.000
_cell.length_c   1.000
_cell.angle_alpha   90.00
_cell.angle_beta   90.00
_cell.angle_gamma   90.00
#
_symmetry.space_group_name_H-M   'P 1'
#
loop_
_entity.id
_entity.type
_entity.pdbx_description
1 polymer ?
#
loop_
_entity_poly.entity_id
_entity_poly.type
_entity_poly.pdbx_seq_one_letter_code
_entity_poly.pdbx_strand_id
1 'polypeptide(L)'
;MQRNVPRYAARAVAGLAAAAALSLASLAHAQTGAQKPAPAAQPLSPTLSQAAPPVDPSFSAYSLAQTCKQKNDNVAQGQCVGAIRGIIHGYQYGVLFLGQRTSLPANETQRVSLCLRNAPVSSIVEEFVTDAGQVNDESLKHTPAEVAVLGSVHMHHSCN
;
A
#
# COMPACT_ATOMS: atom_id res chain seq x y z
N MET A 1 22.38 11.53 -54.06
CA MET A 1 22.00 10.21 -53.52
C MET A 1 23.05 9.78 -52.50
N GLN A 2 22.59 9.38 -51.31
CA GLN A 2 23.35 9.24 -50.07
C GLN A 2 24.36 8.08 -50.09
N ARG A 3 25.54 8.29 -49.49
CA ARG A 3 26.49 7.25 -49.09
C ARG A 3 26.55 7.17 -47.57
N ASN A 4 26.43 5.95 -47.04
CA ASN A 4 26.55 5.55 -45.65
C ASN A 4 27.95 5.86 -45.07
N VAL A 5 28.00 6.38 -43.84
CA VAL A 5 29.08 6.08 -42.87
C VAL A 5 28.48 6.07 -41.44
N PRO A 6 28.73 5.01 -40.63
CA PRO A 6 28.19 4.87 -39.29
C PRO A 6 28.94 5.74 -38.28
N ARG A 7 28.22 6.41 -37.37
CA ARG A 7 28.78 7.19 -36.26
C ARG A 7 28.64 6.41 -34.96
N TYR A 8 29.42 5.35 -34.81
CA TYR A 8 29.84 4.87 -33.49
C TYR A 8 31.22 5.49 -33.18
N ALA A 9 31.43 5.85 -31.91
CA ALA A 9 32.66 6.36 -31.30
C ALA A 9 32.91 7.89 -31.35
N ALA A 10 32.51 8.56 -30.27
CA ALA A 10 33.27 9.60 -29.55
C ALA A 10 32.38 10.03 -28.37
N ARG A 11 32.63 9.69 -27.10
CA ARG A 11 33.74 10.22 -26.28
C ARG A 11 33.92 9.34 -25.03
N ALA A 12 35.08 8.73 -24.90
CA ALA A 12 35.79 8.58 -23.62
C ALA A 12 36.78 9.78 -23.56
N VAL A 13 37.25 10.38 -22.47
CA VAL A 13 37.84 9.95 -21.20
C VAL A 13 37.84 11.25 -20.34
N ALA A 14 37.57 11.30 -19.04
CA ALA A 14 38.60 11.23 -18.00
C ALA A 14 38.00 11.67 -16.65
N GLY A 15 38.35 10.96 -15.58
CA GLY A 15 37.99 11.31 -14.21
C GLY A 15 38.36 10.18 -13.25
N LEU A 16 39.64 9.79 -13.25
CA LEU A 16 40.21 8.90 -12.24
C LEU A 16 40.54 9.69 -10.97
N ALA A 17 40.42 8.99 -9.83
CA ALA A 17 40.97 9.27 -8.49
C ALA A 17 40.02 9.92 -7.46
N ALA A 18 39.38 9.07 -6.65
CA ALA A 18 39.26 9.24 -5.19
C ALA A 18 38.82 7.92 -4.54
N ALA A 19 39.76 6.99 -4.41
CA ALA A 19 39.66 5.91 -3.43
C ALA A 19 40.20 6.44 -2.10
N ALA A 20 39.33 6.58 -1.09
CA ALA A 20 39.60 6.50 0.36
C ALA A 20 38.55 7.31 1.14
N ALA A 21 37.55 6.64 1.71
CA ALA A 21 36.89 7.02 2.97
C ALA A 21 35.88 5.93 3.36
N LEU A 22 36.38 4.73 3.69
CA LEU A 22 35.67 3.91 4.67
C LEU A 22 35.94 4.50 6.05
N SER A 23 34.91 4.42 6.90
CA SER A 23 34.97 4.56 8.37
C SER A 23 34.81 5.98 8.89
N LEU A 24 33.58 6.33 9.26
CA LEU A 24 33.25 6.90 10.58
C LEU A 24 31.73 6.83 10.76
N ALA A 25 31.35 5.82 11.54
CA ALA A 25 30.02 5.61 12.06
C ALA A 25 29.51 6.86 12.79
N SER A 26 28.37 7.40 12.36
CA SER A 26 27.52 8.16 13.26
C SER A 26 26.74 7.17 14.12
N LEU A 27 27.29 6.91 15.30
CA LEU A 27 26.61 6.32 16.44
C LEU A 27 25.47 7.24 16.90
N ALA A 28 24.28 7.10 16.29
CA ALA A 28 23.05 7.56 16.92
C ALA A 28 22.65 6.52 17.98
N HIS A 29 22.66 6.96 19.23
CA HIS A 29 22.50 6.16 20.44
C HIS A 29 21.18 5.35 20.44
N ALA A 30 21.28 4.03 20.24
CA ALA A 30 20.31 3.10 20.80
C ALA A 30 20.62 3.00 22.30
N GLN A 31 19.97 3.85 23.11
CA GLN A 31 20.12 3.81 24.56
C GLN A 31 19.64 2.46 25.09
N THR A 32 20.59 1.79 25.74
CA THR A 32 20.47 0.65 26.64
C THR A 32 19.28 0.77 27.59
N GLY A 33 18.19 0.05 27.28
CA GLY A 33 17.27 -0.47 28.28
C GLY A 33 17.76 -1.87 28.68
N ALA A 34 18.06 -2.06 29.96
CA ALA A 34 18.62 -3.29 30.52
C ALA A 34 17.85 -4.56 30.12
N GLN A 35 18.58 -5.50 29.53
CA GLN A 35 18.11 -6.83 29.17
C GLN A 35 17.96 -7.69 30.43
N LYS A 36 16.71 -7.88 30.88
CA LYS A 36 16.34 -8.88 31.89
C LYS A 36 16.05 -10.22 31.18
N PRO A 37 16.45 -11.39 31.72
CA PRO A 37 16.32 -12.68 31.03
C PRO A 37 14.86 -13.03 30.74
N ALA A 38 14.62 -13.59 29.56
CA ALA A 38 13.33 -14.08 29.10
C ALA A 38 12.81 -15.25 29.97
N PRO A 39 11.53 -15.23 30.39
CA PRO A 39 10.79 -16.46 30.67
C PRO A 39 10.21 -17.05 29.38
N ALA A 40 10.08 -18.37 29.38
CA ALA A 40 9.68 -19.24 28.28
C ALA A 40 8.40 -18.81 27.53
N ALA A 41 8.40 -19.14 26.23
CA ALA A 41 7.30 -18.94 25.29
C ALA A 41 5.96 -19.46 25.83
N GLN A 42 5.01 -18.54 26.01
CA GLN A 42 3.59 -18.82 26.22
C GLN A 42 2.84 -18.51 24.92
N PRO A 43 1.76 -19.26 24.61
CA PRO A 43 1.06 -19.16 23.33
C PRO A 43 0.48 -17.75 23.11
N LEU A 44 0.69 -17.20 21.90
CA LEU A 44 0.16 -15.91 21.48
C LEU A 44 -1.38 -15.90 21.63
N SER A 45 -1.87 -15.21 22.64
CA SER A 45 -3.25 -14.75 22.70
C SER A 45 -3.38 -13.53 21.78
N PRO A 46 -4.44 -13.41 20.96
CA PRO A 46 -4.60 -12.28 20.05
C PRO A 46 -4.98 -11.04 20.85
N THR A 47 -4.00 -10.23 21.22
CA THR A 47 -4.23 -8.94 21.87
C THR A 47 -4.74 -7.94 20.83
N LEU A 48 -6.04 -7.97 20.53
CA LEU A 48 -6.78 -6.95 19.77
C LEU A 48 -6.93 -5.63 20.57
N SER A 49 -5.90 -5.18 21.28
CA SER A 49 -5.92 -3.94 22.08
C SER A 49 -4.71 -3.07 21.83
N GLN A 50 -4.27 -3.02 20.57
CA GLN A 50 -3.69 -1.78 20.06
C GLN A 50 -4.86 -1.00 19.46
N ALA A 51 -5.28 0.09 20.12
CA ALA A 51 -6.23 1.01 19.53
C ALA A 51 -5.71 1.36 18.14
N ALA A 52 -6.56 1.20 17.12
CA ALA A 52 -6.19 1.56 15.75
C ALA A 52 -5.59 2.97 15.78
N PRO A 53 -4.44 3.21 15.11
CA PRO A 53 -3.87 4.54 15.05
C PRO A 53 -4.95 5.54 14.60
N PRO A 54 -4.97 6.75 15.17
CA PRO A 54 -5.99 7.74 14.85
C PRO A 54 -6.08 7.91 13.33
N VAL A 55 -7.29 7.74 12.80
CA VAL A 55 -7.56 7.89 11.37
C VAL A 55 -7.29 9.33 11.01
N ASP A 56 -6.47 9.57 9.98
CA ASP A 56 -6.35 10.91 9.41
C ASP A 56 -7.73 11.31 8.87
N PRO A 57 -8.39 12.33 9.45
CA PRO A 57 -9.74 12.71 9.04
C PRO A 57 -9.79 13.15 7.57
N SER A 58 -8.65 13.58 6.99
CA SER A 58 -8.55 13.91 5.57
C SER A 58 -8.67 12.68 4.66
N PHE A 59 -8.34 11.49 5.16
CA PHE A 59 -8.36 10.22 4.41
C PHE A 59 -9.21 9.12 5.09
N SER A 60 -10.41 9.50 5.52
CA SER A 60 -11.44 8.57 6.00
C SER A 60 -12.23 7.93 4.86
N ALA A 61 -12.89 6.81 5.12
CA ALA A 61 -13.80 6.18 4.18
C ALA A 61 -14.95 7.13 3.78
N TYR A 62 -15.40 7.97 4.73
CA TYR A 62 -16.38 9.02 4.46
C TYR A 62 -15.87 10.03 3.45
N SER A 63 -14.69 10.64 3.66
CA SER A 63 -14.17 11.67 2.74
C SER A 63 -13.92 11.11 1.34
N LEU A 64 -13.38 9.88 1.24
CA LEU A 64 -13.20 9.22 -0.05
C LEU A 64 -14.54 8.95 -0.75
N ALA A 65 -15.55 8.43 -0.04
CA ALA A 65 -16.87 8.16 -0.61
C ALA A 65 -17.53 9.45 -1.14
N GLN A 66 -17.41 10.57 -0.42
CA GLN A 66 -17.93 11.86 -0.89
C GLN A 66 -17.21 12.35 -2.16
N THR A 67 -15.89 12.21 -2.22
CA THR A 67 -15.12 12.53 -3.44
C THR A 67 -15.55 11.65 -4.61
N CYS A 68 -15.76 10.36 -4.39
CA CYS A 68 -16.21 9.42 -5.42
C CYS A 68 -17.65 9.63 -5.92
N LYS A 69 -18.52 10.25 -5.10
CA LYS A 69 -19.90 10.60 -5.50
C LYS A 69 -19.96 11.78 -6.48
N GLN A 70 -18.92 12.61 -6.54
CA GLN A 70 -18.87 13.80 -7.39
C GLN A 70 -18.55 13.46 -8.87
N LYS A 71 -19.41 12.65 -9.52
CA LYS A 71 -19.19 12.17 -10.90
C LYS A 71 -19.11 13.28 -11.97
N ASN A 72 -19.58 14.50 -11.67
CA ASN A 72 -19.58 15.63 -12.59
C ASN A 72 -18.33 16.51 -12.47
N ASP A 73 -17.45 16.24 -11.49
CA ASP A 73 -16.18 16.95 -11.31
C ASP A 73 -15.03 16.02 -11.72
N ASN A 74 -14.36 16.36 -12.83
CA ASN A 74 -13.23 15.59 -13.35
C ASN A 74 -12.04 15.53 -12.37
N VAL A 75 -11.85 16.56 -11.52
CA VAL A 75 -10.79 16.58 -10.51
C VAL A 75 -11.14 15.61 -9.39
N ALA A 76 -12.35 15.70 -8.86
CA ALA A 76 -12.82 14.77 -7.82
C ALA A 76 -12.85 13.32 -8.31
N GLN A 77 -13.28 13.10 -9.55
CA GLN A 77 -13.24 11.78 -10.19
C GLN A 77 -11.81 11.26 -10.32
N GLY A 78 -10.86 12.09 -10.77
CA GLY A 78 -9.46 11.74 -10.86
C GLY A 78 -8.84 11.40 -9.49
N GLN A 79 -9.19 12.17 -8.46
CA GLN A 79 -8.77 11.91 -7.07
C GLN A 79 -9.34 10.61 -6.53
N CYS A 80 -10.64 10.34 -6.75
CA CYS A 80 -11.28 9.10 -6.34
C CYS A 80 -10.62 7.87 -7.00
N VAL A 81 -10.51 7.89 -8.33
CA VAL A 81 -9.91 6.78 -9.10
C VAL A 81 -8.44 6.58 -8.71
N GLY A 82 -7.69 7.67 -8.55
CA GLY A 82 -6.30 7.63 -8.11
C GLY A 82 -6.13 7.04 -6.72
N ALA A 83 -6.97 7.45 -5.75
CA ALA A 83 -6.93 6.94 -4.38
C ALA A 83 -7.27 5.45 -4.32
N ILE A 84 -8.37 5.02 -4.95
CA ILE A 84 -8.78 3.60 -4.98
C ILE A 84 -7.71 2.75 -5.65
N ARG A 85 -7.18 3.20 -6.79
CA ARG A 85 -6.09 2.49 -7.49
C ARG A 85 -4.82 2.40 -6.62
N GLY A 86 -4.49 3.47 -5.91
CA GLY A 86 -3.35 3.53 -5.00
C GLY A 86 -3.48 2.53 -3.85
N ILE A 87 -4.65 2.49 -3.20
CA ILE A 87 -4.97 1.53 -2.13
C ILE A 87 -4.82 0.09 -2.64
N ILE A 88 -5.46 -0.24 -3.76
CA ILE A 88 -5.44 -1.59 -4.32
C ILE A 88 -4.00 -2.04 -4.64
N HIS A 89 -3.25 -1.21 -5.36
CA HIS A 89 -1.88 -1.59 -5.72
C HIS A 89 -0.96 -1.62 -4.50
N GLY A 90 -1.11 -0.69 -3.55
CA GLY A 90 -0.38 -0.71 -2.29
C GLY A 90 -0.59 -2.02 -1.53
N TYR A 91 -1.84 -2.45 -1.42
CA TYR A 91 -2.18 -3.73 -0.79
C TYR A 91 -1.60 -4.93 -1.55
N GLN A 92 -1.76 -4.98 -2.87
CA GLN A 92 -1.17 -6.05 -3.70
C GLN A 92 0.35 -6.15 -3.52
N TYR A 93 1.06 -5.02 -3.49
CA TYR A 93 2.49 -5.01 -3.21
C TYR A 93 2.80 -5.45 -1.78
N GLY A 94 1.99 -5.06 -0.79
CA GLY A 94 2.13 -5.49 0.60
C GLY A 94 2.00 -7.02 0.75
N VAL A 95 1.00 -7.63 0.11
CA VAL A 95 0.80 -9.09 0.11
C VAL A 95 1.97 -9.81 -0.54
N LEU A 96 2.46 -9.33 -1.68
CA LEU A 96 3.65 -9.88 -2.34
C LEU A 96 4.90 -9.77 -1.45
N PHE A 97 5.08 -8.62 -0.79
CA PHE A 97 6.19 -8.41 0.12
C PHE A 97 6.14 -9.39 1.31
N LEU A 98 4.96 -9.60 1.90
CA LEU A 98 4.78 -10.59 2.96
C LEU A 98 5.07 -12.00 2.46
N GLY A 99 4.55 -12.40 1.29
CA GLY A 99 4.83 -13.71 0.70
C GLY A 99 6.33 -14.01 0.54
N GLN A 100 7.13 -13.00 0.16
CA GLN A 100 8.57 -13.15 -0.03
C GLN A 100 9.39 -13.10 1.27
N ARG A 101 8.91 -12.39 2.30
CA ARG A 101 9.70 -12.10 3.52
C ARG A 101 9.30 -12.91 4.74
N THR A 102 8.03 -13.29 4.86
CA THR A 102 7.50 -14.00 6.04
C THR A 102 7.12 -15.44 5.75
N SER A 103 7.38 -15.94 4.54
CA SER A 103 7.02 -17.28 4.05
C SER A 103 5.62 -17.68 4.49
N LEU A 104 4.62 -16.83 4.24
CA LEU A 104 3.23 -17.21 4.42
C LEU A 104 2.98 -18.47 3.58
N PRO A 105 2.46 -19.56 4.17
CA PRO A 105 2.10 -20.72 3.39
C PRO A 105 1.08 -20.31 2.32
N ALA A 106 1.17 -20.92 1.14
CA ALA A 106 0.48 -20.44 -0.07
C ALA A 106 -1.05 -20.27 0.12
N ASN A 107 -1.66 -21.09 0.97
CA ASN A 107 -3.07 -21.00 1.34
C ASN A 107 -3.41 -19.68 2.07
N GLU A 108 -2.54 -19.18 2.95
CA GLU A 108 -2.77 -17.91 3.64
C GLU A 108 -2.52 -16.71 2.71
N THR A 109 -1.54 -16.79 1.81
CA THR A 109 -1.32 -15.75 0.79
C THR A 109 -2.53 -15.61 -0.13
N GLN A 110 -3.15 -16.72 -0.53
CA GLN A 110 -4.36 -16.69 -1.37
C GLN A 110 -5.54 -16.01 -0.67
N ARG A 111 -5.74 -16.26 0.63
CA ARG A 111 -6.85 -15.67 1.42
C ARG A 111 -6.77 -14.15 1.52
N VAL A 112 -5.56 -13.60 1.55
CA VAL A 112 -5.32 -12.15 1.62
C VAL A 112 -5.04 -11.55 0.24
N SER A 113 -5.19 -12.29 -0.85
CA SER A 113 -4.98 -11.77 -2.21
C SER A 113 -6.27 -11.18 -2.77
N LEU A 114 -6.13 -10.18 -3.65
CA LEU A 114 -7.25 -9.59 -4.40
C LEU A 114 -7.27 -10.15 -5.83
N CYS A 115 -8.39 -10.75 -6.25
CA CYS A 115 -8.53 -11.38 -7.55
C CYS A 115 -9.20 -10.47 -8.58
N LEU A 116 -8.53 -9.36 -8.92
CA LEU A 116 -9.07 -8.30 -9.78
C LEU A 116 -8.91 -8.56 -11.28
N ARG A 117 -9.01 -9.84 -11.72
CA ARG A 117 -8.87 -10.16 -13.14
C ARG A 117 -10.03 -9.57 -13.93
N ASN A 118 -9.72 -8.64 -14.83
CA ASN A 118 -10.69 -7.93 -15.67
C ASN A 118 -11.69 -7.05 -14.90
N ALA A 119 -11.40 -6.68 -13.65
CA ALA A 119 -12.21 -5.73 -12.90
C ALA A 119 -11.81 -4.28 -13.29
N PRO A 120 -12.67 -3.52 -14.00
CA PRO A 120 -12.36 -2.13 -14.30
C PRO A 120 -12.41 -1.31 -13.01
N VAL A 121 -11.48 -0.36 -12.84
CA VAL A 121 -11.44 0.49 -11.63
C VAL A 121 -12.76 1.24 -11.42
N SER A 122 -13.47 1.58 -12.50
CA SER A 122 -14.79 2.20 -12.43
C SER A 122 -15.84 1.33 -11.73
N SER A 123 -15.84 0.00 -11.93
CA SER A 123 -16.79 -0.87 -11.22
C SER A 123 -16.44 -0.94 -9.73
N ILE A 124 -15.15 -1.03 -9.41
CA ILE A 124 -14.67 -1.04 -8.03
C ILE A 124 -15.05 0.26 -7.30
N VAL A 125 -14.96 1.41 -7.99
CA VAL A 125 -15.43 2.70 -7.45
C VAL A 125 -16.94 2.65 -7.16
N GLU A 126 -17.74 2.12 -8.07
CA GLU A 126 -19.19 2.04 -7.92
C GLU A 126 -19.62 1.06 -6.82
N GLU A 127 -18.96 -0.09 -6.74
CA GLU A 127 -19.11 -1.08 -5.66
C GLU A 127 -18.77 -0.44 -4.31
N PHE A 128 -17.62 0.24 -4.20
CA PHE A 128 -17.23 0.94 -2.98
C PHE A 128 -18.25 2.01 -2.56
N VAL A 129 -18.72 2.85 -3.49
CA VAL A 129 -19.70 3.89 -3.18
C VAL A 129 -21.04 3.27 -2.74
N THR A 130 -21.44 2.18 -3.38
CA THR A 130 -22.64 1.41 -3.02
C THR A 130 -22.52 0.85 -1.61
N ASP A 131 -21.42 0.17 -1.31
CA ASP A 131 -21.17 -0.47 -0.01
C ASP A 131 -21.03 0.56 1.11
N ALA A 132 -20.31 1.66 0.86
CA ALA A 132 -20.21 2.77 1.79
C ALA A 132 -21.60 3.38 2.07
N GLY A 133 -22.49 3.42 1.08
CA GLY A 133 -23.88 3.87 1.25
C GLY A 133 -24.72 3.00 2.20
N GLN A 134 -24.29 1.78 2.50
CA GLN A 134 -24.96 0.88 3.47
C GLN A 134 -24.47 1.08 4.91
N VAL A 135 -23.38 1.83 5.10
CA VAL A 135 -22.76 2.06 6.41
C VAL A 135 -23.15 3.45 6.90
N ASN A 136 -23.31 3.61 8.22
CA ASN A 136 -23.61 4.91 8.80
C ASN A 136 -22.42 5.88 8.65
N ASP A 137 -22.71 7.15 8.36
CA ASP A 137 -21.70 8.17 8.10
C ASP A 137 -20.70 8.36 9.25
N GLU A 138 -21.14 8.22 10.50
CA GLU A 138 -20.26 8.39 11.65
C GLU A 138 -19.21 7.29 11.74
N SER A 139 -19.60 6.03 11.52
CA SER A 139 -18.64 4.92 11.41
C SER A 139 -17.67 5.11 10.23
N LEU A 140 -18.14 5.64 9.10
CA LEU A 140 -17.27 5.89 7.95
C LEU A 140 -16.20 6.97 8.22
N LYS A 141 -16.49 7.97 9.05
CA LYS A 141 -15.48 8.98 9.45
C LYS A 141 -14.37 8.39 10.30
N HIS A 142 -14.71 7.40 11.14
CA HIS A 142 -13.76 6.70 12.01
C HIS A 142 -13.14 5.46 11.34
N THR A 143 -13.45 5.21 10.06
CA THR A 143 -12.88 4.10 9.29
C THR A 143 -11.84 4.65 8.30
N PRO A 144 -10.60 4.15 8.29
CA PRO A 144 -9.63 4.51 7.26
C PRO A 144 -10.16 4.16 5.87
N ALA A 145 -9.90 5.02 4.88
CA ALA A 145 -10.36 4.76 3.51
C ALA A 145 -9.82 3.43 2.95
N GLU A 146 -8.57 3.08 3.25
CA GLU A 146 -7.97 1.80 2.87
C GLU A 146 -8.77 0.60 3.37
N VAL A 147 -9.17 0.60 4.64
CA VAL A 147 -9.90 -0.51 5.26
C VAL A 147 -11.27 -0.70 4.60
N ALA A 148 -12.00 0.39 4.35
CA ALA A 148 -13.30 0.31 3.71
C ALA A 148 -13.22 -0.12 2.25
N VAL A 149 -12.24 0.41 1.49
CA VAL A 149 -12.03 0.03 0.08
C VAL A 149 -11.63 -1.44 -0.02
N LEU A 150 -10.66 -1.90 0.76
CA LEU A 150 -10.24 -3.30 0.74
C LEU A 150 -11.36 -4.24 1.21
N GLY A 151 -12.16 -3.83 2.19
CA GLY A 151 -13.34 -4.55 2.62
C GLY A 151 -14.34 -4.75 1.48
N SER A 152 -14.72 -3.66 0.80
CA SER A 152 -15.59 -3.70 -0.39
C SER A 152 -15.01 -4.61 -1.48
N VAL A 153 -13.73 -4.42 -1.83
CA VAL A 153 -13.07 -5.24 -2.85
C VAL A 153 -13.06 -6.72 -2.48
N HIS A 154 -12.85 -7.08 -1.20
CA HIS A 154 -12.91 -8.48 -0.78
C HIS A 154 -14.31 -9.08 -0.86
N MET A 155 -15.38 -8.29 -0.69
CA MET A 155 -16.75 -8.77 -0.85
C MET A 155 -17.07 -9.12 -2.30
N HIS A 156 -16.54 -8.34 -3.26
CA HIS A 156 -16.87 -8.49 -4.68
C HIS A 156 -15.82 -9.28 -5.50
N HIS A 157 -14.55 -9.28 -5.08
CA HIS A 157 -13.39 -9.79 -5.84
C HIS A 157 -12.45 -10.71 -5.05
N SER A 158 -13.01 -11.53 -4.15
CA SER A 158 -12.22 -12.53 -3.41
C SER A 158 -11.61 -13.60 -4.33
N CYS A 159 -10.45 -14.11 -3.94
CA CYS A 159 -9.82 -15.26 -4.60
C CYS A 159 -10.43 -16.57 -4.07
N ASN A 160 -11.09 -17.32 -4.95
CA ASN A 160 -11.53 -18.71 -4.71
C ASN A 160 -10.56 -19.71 -5.32
#